data_AF-A0A6Y6VGX7-F1
#
_entry.id   AF-A0A6Y6VGX7-F1
#
_cell.length_a   1.000
_cell.length_b   1.000
_cell.length_c   1.000
_cell.angle_alpha   90.00
_cell.angle_beta   90.00
_cell.angle_gamma   90.00
#
_symmetry.space_group_name_H-M   'P 1'
#
loop_
_entity.id
_entity.type
_entity.pdbx_description
1 polymer ?
#
loop_
_entity_poly.entity_id
_entity_poly.type
_entity_poly.pdbx_seq_one_letter_code
_entity_poly.pdbx_strand_id
1 'polypeptide(L)'
;MKKRGLLLVSVLMLFIFLTVACGSSEDNEESGEISTKEIELTVDDPIIPTDENGEATIEGTVDPKSKLTIDGKAVKKDDSGRFTYTYSLTNDNVAEVDVKLLAVRKNYKDEKYTITITNNSKAYNDNMVKQEAIQKEEAEKAEKERKEAEEKAKQEEEAAAAKAATTDENTPSDDTVYGTLASKDTLTKEGDAFYKDEALDVLYSTVENDEIFQVLIQLGDESTIRKDLDKNHLTELARDYMESDATLIQTVSDESFVYESPSINKAYTVDYMLNDEGYVIAVYVTQAK
;
A
#
# COMPACT_ATOMS: atom_id res chain seq x y z
N MET A 1 -15.42 7.26 13.80
CA MET A 1 -16.48 6.34 13.32
C MET A 1 -16.64 6.48 11.80
N LYS A 2 -16.90 5.36 11.10
CA LYS A 2 -16.96 5.12 9.63
C LYS A 2 -15.59 4.82 8.98
N LYS A 3 -15.13 3.57 9.09
CA LYS A 3 -15.37 2.37 8.24
C LYS A 3 -14.62 2.41 6.90
N ARG A 4 -13.44 1.76 6.91
CA ARG A 4 -12.72 1.29 5.72
C ARG A 4 -13.48 0.12 5.10
N GLY A 5 -13.79 0.20 3.81
CA GLY A 5 -14.40 -0.88 3.04
C GLY A 5 -13.35 -1.93 2.70
N LEU A 6 -13.51 -3.12 3.26
CA LEU A 6 -12.71 -4.31 2.98
C LEU A 6 -13.27 -4.99 1.71
N LEU A 7 -12.39 -5.17 0.74
CA LEU A 7 -12.54 -6.05 -0.42
C LEU A 7 -12.92 -7.47 0.03
N LEU A 8 -14.04 -7.98 -0.46
CA LEU A 8 -14.39 -9.40 -0.34
C LEU A 8 -14.29 -10.06 -1.71
N VAL A 9 -13.14 -10.71 -1.92
CA VAL A 9 -12.91 -11.73 -2.94
C VAL A 9 -13.79 -12.93 -2.57
N SER A 10 -14.87 -13.16 -3.31
CA SER A 10 -15.75 -14.31 -3.10
C SER A 10 -15.14 -15.55 -3.75
N VAL A 11 -14.40 -16.31 -2.95
CA VAL A 11 -13.93 -17.66 -3.26
C VAL A 11 -15.10 -18.64 -3.17
N LEU A 12 -15.39 -19.26 -4.31
CA LEU A 12 -15.89 -20.62 -4.53
C LEU A 12 -16.04 -21.51 -3.27
N MET A 13 -17.26 -21.96 -2.97
CA MET A 13 -17.49 -23.17 -2.16
C MET A 13 -18.73 -23.92 -2.67
N LEU A 14 -18.41 -24.95 -3.47
CA LEU A 14 -19.26 -26.03 -3.90
C LEU A 14 -19.67 -26.87 -2.68
N PHE A 15 -20.95 -26.89 -2.31
CA PHE A 15 -21.50 -27.89 -1.40
C PHE A 15 -22.68 -28.60 -2.05
N ILE A 16 -22.39 -29.80 -2.54
CA ILE A 16 -23.36 -30.84 -2.89
C ILE A 16 -23.71 -31.56 -1.59
N PHE A 17 -24.96 -31.47 -1.14
CA PHE A 17 -25.56 -32.47 -0.27
C PHE A 17 -26.97 -32.81 -0.76
N LEU A 18 -27.04 -33.93 -1.48
CA LEU A 18 -28.24 -34.72 -1.65
C LEU A 18 -28.66 -35.28 -0.29
N THR A 19 -29.88 -35.00 0.15
CA THR A 19 -30.64 -35.95 0.98
C THR A 19 -32.02 -36.13 0.39
N VAL A 20 -32.27 -37.38 0.02
CA VAL A 20 -33.52 -37.94 -0.49
C VAL A 20 -34.48 -38.08 0.69
N ALA A 21 -35.65 -37.46 0.61
CA ALA A 21 -36.80 -37.82 1.42
C ALA A 21 -37.81 -38.53 0.51
N CYS A 22 -37.86 -39.86 0.67
CA CYS A 22 -38.85 -40.73 0.06
C CYS A 22 -40.16 -40.58 0.84
N GLY A 23 -41.18 -39.99 0.22
CA GLY A 23 -42.54 -39.95 0.72
C GLY A 23 -43.46 -40.39 -0.42
N SER A 24 -44.06 -41.57 -0.27
CA SER A 24 -44.88 -42.23 -1.27
C SER A 24 -46.23 -41.54 -1.46
N SER A 25 -46.53 -41.19 -2.69
CA SER A 25 -47.87 -41.33 -3.25
C SER A 25 -47.72 -41.51 -4.75
N GLU A 26 -48.09 -42.70 -5.23
CA GLU A 26 -48.24 -43.02 -6.64
C GLU A 26 -49.28 -42.06 -7.25
N ASP A 27 -48.80 -41.09 -8.03
CA ASP A 27 -49.56 -40.54 -9.15
C ASP A 27 -48.58 -40.42 -10.32
N ASN A 28 -48.88 -41.22 -11.33
CA ASN A 28 -48.13 -41.38 -12.56
C ASN A 28 -48.43 -40.17 -13.44
N GLU A 29 -47.86 -39.01 -13.13
CA GLU A 29 -47.80 -37.88 -14.06
C GLU A 29 -46.51 -37.98 -14.85
N GLU A 30 -46.69 -38.29 -16.13
CA GLU A 30 -45.73 -38.18 -17.21
C GLU A 30 -45.06 -36.79 -17.13
N SER A 31 -43.90 -36.74 -16.47
CA SER A 31 -43.00 -35.59 -16.44
C SER A 31 -42.42 -35.40 -17.85
N GLY A 32 -43.24 -34.93 -18.77
CA GLY A 32 -42.75 -34.34 -20.00
C GLY A 32 -41.87 -33.17 -19.61
N GLU A 33 -40.59 -33.22 -19.95
CA GLU A 33 -39.73 -32.03 -19.95
C GLU A 33 -40.50 -30.90 -20.64
N ILE A 34 -40.92 -29.90 -19.87
CA ILE A 34 -41.38 -28.64 -20.43
C ILE A 34 -40.13 -28.02 -21.02
N SER A 35 -39.85 -28.29 -22.29
CA SER A 35 -38.82 -27.57 -23.03
C SER A 35 -39.22 -26.10 -23.07
N THR A 36 -38.67 -25.32 -22.15
CA THR A 36 -38.80 -23.87 -22.19
C THR A 36 -38.18 -23.40 -23.49
N LYS A 37 -39.00 -22.83 -24.35
CA LYS A 37 -38.54 -22.30 -25.63
C LYS A 37 -37.58 -21.14 -25.39
N GLU A 38 -36.43 -21.18 -26.05
CA GLU A 38 -35.41 -20.14 -25.97
C GLU A 38 -35.53 -19.19 -27.17
N ILE A 39 -35.09 -17.94 -26.98
CA ILE A 39 -35.09 -16.92 -28.02
C ILE A 39 -33.69 -16.93 -28.64
N GLU A 40 -33.59 -17.13 -29.95
CA GLU A 40 -32.32 -16.98 -30.65
C GLU A 40 -32.00 -15.48 -30.79
N LEU A 41 -30.85 -15.08 -30.24
CA LEU A 41 -30.26 -13.74 -30.34
C LEU A 41 -28.78 -13.91 -30.70
N THR A 42 -28.34 -13.26 -31.76
CA THR A 42 -26.94 -13.18 -32.18
C THR A 42 -26.54 -11.73 -32.36
N VAL A 43 -25.29 -11.42 -32.06
CA VAL A 43 -24.64 -10.15 -32.40
C VAL A 43 -23.43 -10.49 -33.26
N ASP A 44 -23.18 -9.68 -34.28
CA ASP A 44 -22.13 -9.96 -35.28
C ASP A 44 -20.72 -9.84 -34.67
N ASP A 45 -20.51 -8.91 -33.74
CA ASP A 45 -19.27 -8.75 -32.98
C ASP A 45 -19.57 -8.45 -31.49
N PRO A 46 -19.00 -9.20 -30.54
CA PRO A 46 -19.14 -8.92 -29.11
C PRO A 46 -18.31 -7.71 -28.62
N ILE A 47 -17.32 -7.23 -29.39
CA ILE A 47 -16.47 -6.09 -29.04
C ILE A 47 -16.44 -5.09 -30.19
N ILE A 48 -17.12 -3.96 -30.04
CA ILE A 48 -17.32 -3.00 -31.13
C ILE A 48 -16.62 -1.69 -30.80
N PRO A 49 -15.61 -1.25 -31.59
CA PRO A 49 -15.02 0.06 -31.42
C PRO A 49 -15.96 1.16 -31.93
N THR A 50 -15.94 2.33 -31.28
CA THR A 50 -16.56 3.51 -31.85
C THR A 50 -15.77 4.04 -33.05
N ASP A 51 -16.42 4.82 -33.89
CA ASP A 51 -15.76 5.69 -34.86
C ASP A 51 -15.12 6.91 -34.16
N GLU A 52 -14.57 7.83 -34.97
CA GLU A 52 -13.93 9.06 -34.49
C GLU A 52 -14.90 10.02 -33.76
N ASN A 53 -16.21 9.87 -33.98
CA ASN A 53 -17.26 10.69 -33.37
C ASN A 53 -17.83 10.05 -32.09
N GLY A 54 -17.37 8.85 -31.72
CA GLY A 54 -17.88 8.13 -30.55
C GLY A 54 -19.14 7.32 -30.84
N GLU A 55 -19.43 7.00 -32.11
CA GLU A 55 -20.56 6.17 -32.50
C GLU A 55 -20.12 4.74 -32.83
N ALA A 56 -20.83 3.75 -32.30
CA ALA A 56 -20.62 2.34 -32.59
C ALA A 56 -21.90 1.74 -33.21
N THR A 57 -21.75 0.93 -34.26
CA THR A 57 -22.89 0.27 -34.92
C THR A 57 -22.99 -1.16 -34.40
N ILE A 58 -24.09 -1.47 -33.71
CA ILE A 58 -24.42 -2.81 -33.22
C ILE A 58 -25.32 -3.49 -34.25
N GLU A 59 -24.86 -4.63 -34.78
CA GLU A 59 -25.61 -5.42 -35.76
C GLU A 59 -25.80 -6.86 -35.29
N GLY A 60 -26.93 -7.45 -35.66
CA GLY A 60 -27.22 -8.83 -35.30
C GLY A 60 -28.58 -9.31 -35.76
N THR A 61 -28.98 -10.47 -35.24
CA THR A 61 -30.29 -11.06 -35.51
C THR A 61 -30.96 -11.51 -34.23
N VAL A 62 -32.29 -11.39 -34.17
CA VAL A 62 -33.09 -11.89 -33.07
C VAL A 62 -34.39 -12.46 -33.62
N ASP A 63 -35.00 -13.44 -32.94
CA ASP A 63 -36.32 -13.97 -33.29
C ASP A 63 -37.28 -12.84 -33.76
N PRO A 64 -37.83 -12.90 -34.99
CA PRO A 64 -38.65 -11.81 -35.56
C PRO A 64 -39.86 -11.43 -34.71
N LYS A 65 -40.39 -12.36 -33.89
CA LYS A 65 -41.57 -12.17 -33.04
C LYS A 65 -41.22 -11.72 -31.61
N SER A 66 -39.94 -11.63 -31.26
CA SER A 66 -39.50 -11.11 -29.95
C SER A 66 -39.68 -9.59 -29.84
N LYS A 67 -39.41 -9.02 -28.67
CA LYS A 67 -39.07 -7.60 -28.49
C LYS A 67 -37.61 -7.51 -28.13
N LEU A 68 -36.86 -6.59 -28.74
CA LEU A 68 -35.45 -6.35 -28.42
C LEU A 68 -35.28 -4.98 -27.79
N THR A 69 -34.52 -4.92 -26.70
CA THR A 69 -34.04 -3.67 -26.13
C THR A 69 -32.53 -3.69 -25.96
N ILE A 70 -31.89 -2.54 -26.19
CA ILE A 70 -30.47 -2.29 -25.92
C ILE A 70 -30.39 -1.18 -24.86
N ASP A 71 -29.84 -1.49 -23.69
CA ASP A 71 -29.89 -0.65 -22.47
C ASP A 71 -31.28 -0.12 -22.16
N GLY A 72 -32.29 -0.98 -22.34
CA GLY A 72 -33.70 -0.65 -22.13
C GLY A 72 -34.35 0.17 -23.26
N LYS A 73 -33.60 0.62 -24.27
CA LYS A 73 -34.16 1.30 -25.45
C LYS A 73 -34.65 0.28 -26.48
N ALA A 74 -35.89 0.43 -26.93
CA ALA A 74 -36.47 -0.48 -27.92
C ALA A 74 -35.76 -0.36 -29.29
N VAL A 75 -35.40 -1.50 -29.87
CA VAL A 75 -34.72 -1.58 -31.17
C VAL A 75 -35.65 -2.15 -32.22
N LYS A 76 -35.68 -1.49 -33.39
CA LYS A 76 -36.42 -1.97 -34.55
C LYS A 76 -35.62 -3.06 -35.24
N LYS A 77 -36.34 -4.03 -35.78
CA LYS A 77 -35.79 -5.10 -36.62
C LYS A 77 -36.66 -5.27 -37.85
N ASP A 78 -36.08 -5.85 -38.89
CA ASP A 78 -36.81 -6.19 -40.11
C ASP A 78 -37.64 -7.49 -39.95
N ASP A 79 -38.33 -7.90 -41.02
CA ASP A 79 -39.15 -9.12 -41.04
C ASP A 79 -38.35 -10.41 -40.83
N SER A 80 -37.03 -10.38 -41.09
CA SER A 80 -36.10 -11.50 -40.87
C SER A 80 -35.52 -11.51 -39.46
N GLY A 81 -35.80 -10.48 -38.66
CA GLY A 81 -35.29 -10.33 -37.31
C GLY A 81 -33.93 -9.64 -37.22
N ARG A 82 -33.41 -9.14 -38.34
CA ARG A 82 -32.14 -8.43 -38.40
C ARG A 82 -32.30 -7.02 -37.83
N PHE A 83 -31.34 -6.59 -37.02
CA PHE A 83 -31.36 -5.26 -36.40
C PHE A 83 -30.02 -4.55 -36.59
N THR A 84 -30.09 -3.23 -36.65
CA THR A 84 -28.94 -2.31 -36.63
C THR A 84 -29.27 -1.22 -35.62
N TYR A 85 -28.34 -0.91 -34.72
CA TYR A 85 -28.51 0.11 -33.70
C TYR A 85 -27.23 0.91 -33.50
N THR A 86 -27.32 2.23 -33.60
CA THR A 86 -26.20 3.14 -33.33
C THR A 86 -26.16 3.46 -31.83
N TYR A 87 -25.06 3.13 -31.18
CA TYR A 87 -24.76 3.46 -29.79
C TYR A 87 -23.77 4.63 -29.74
N SER A 88 -24.06 5.67 -28.96
CA SER A 88 -23.17 6.82 -28.79
C SER A 88 -22.47 6.77 -27.43
N LEU A 89 -21.14 6.65 -27.43
CA LEU A 89 -20.27 6.75 -26.27
C LEU A 89 -19.56 8.11 -26.29
N THR A 90 -20.17 9.10 -25.63
CA THR A 90 -19.71 10.49 -25.65
C THR A 90 -18.88 10.89 -24.42
N ASN A 91 -18.45 9.92 -23.61
CA ASN A 91 -17.63 10.21 -22.43
C ASN A 91 -16.16 9.97 -22.76
N ASP A 92 -15.44 11.06 -22.94
CA ASP A 92 -14.03 11.10 -23.35
C ASP A 92 -13.06 10.60 -22.26
N ASN A 93 -13.56 10.15 -21.11
CA ASN A 93 -12.78 9.57 -20.01
C ASN A 93 -13.08 8.08 -19.79
N VAL A 94 -13.96 7.48 -20.58
CA VAL A 94 -14.35 6.07 -20.46
C VAL A 94 -13.74 5.29 -21.62
N ALA A 95 -12.88 4.32 -21.30
CA ALA A 95 -12.22 3.48 -22.29
C ALA A 95 -13.18 2.48 -22.94
N GLU A 96 -14.16 1.96 -22.18
CA GLU A 96 -15.12 0.99 -22.67
C GLU A 96 -16.39 0.96 -21.81
N VAL A 97 -17.49 0.45 -22.38
CA VAL A 97 -18.76 0.26 -21.66
C VAL A 97 -19.42 -1.05 -22.08
N ASP A 98 -19.99 -1.75 -21.09
CA ASP A 98 -20.83 -2.92 -21.33
C ASP A 98 -22.26 -2.49 -21.68
N VAL A 99 -22.72 -2.92 -22.85
CA VAL A 99 -24.06 -2.66 -23.37
C VAL A 99 -24.91 -3.92 -23.28
N LYS A 100 -26.10 -3.81 -22.71
CA LYS A 100 -26.97 -4.95 -22.41
C LYS A 100 -28.10 -5.06 -23.41
N LEU A 101 -28.16 -6.20 -24.08
CA LEU A 101 -29.25 -6.59 -24.95
C LEU A 101 -30.20 -7.52 -24.18
N LEU A 102 -31.50 -7.29 -24.35
CA LEU A 102 -32.55 -8.12 -23.77
C LEU A 102 -33.60 -8.42 -24.84
N ALA A 103 -33.83 -9.70 -25.11
CA ALA A 103 -34.88 -10.18 -25.98
C ALA A 103 -35.98 -10.87 -25.17
N VAL A 104 -37.25 -10.48 -25.40
CA VAL A 104 -38.41 -10.98 -24.65
C VAL A 104 -39.48 -11.47 -25.60
N ARG A 105 -40.07 -12.63 -25.31
CA ARG A 105 -41.21 -13.19 -26.08
C ARG A 105 -42.14 -13.96 -25.15
N LYS A 106 -43.46 -13.81 -25.33
CA LYS A 106 -44.47 -14.50 -24.52
C LYS A 106 -44.30 -16.02 -24.62
N ASN A 107 -44.27 -16.70 -23.48
CA ASN A 107 -44.07 -18.15 -23.33
C ASN A 107 -42.67 -18.64 -23.75
N TYR A 108 -41.69 -17.74 -23.78
CA TYR A 108 -40.27 -18.04 -23.96
C TYR A 108 -39.50 -17.54 -22.74
N LYS A 109 -38.32 -18.11 -22.51
CA LYS A 109 -37.36 -17.56 -21.56
C LYS A 109 -36.75 -16.28 -22.14
N ASP A 110 -36.59 -15.27 -21.31
CA ASP A 110 -35.90 -14.02 -21.70
C ASP A 110 -34.43 -14.31 -22.01
N GLU A 111 -33.94 -13.77 -23.12
CA GLU A 111 -32.56 -13.92 -23.55
C GLU A 111 -31.78 -12.63 -23.28
N LYS A 112 -30.60 -12.75 -22.66
CA LYS A 112 -29.76 -11.63 -22.26
C LYS A 112 -28.39 -11.79 -22.88
N TYR A 113 -27.89 -10.73 -23.50
CA TYR A 113 -26.57 -10.70 -24.11
C TYR A 113 -25.85 -9.40 -23.72
N THR A 114 -24.55 -9.47 -23.52
CA THR A 114 -23.73 -8.29 -23.20
C THR A 114 -22.65 -8.18 -24.26
N ILE A 115 -22.46 -6.98 -24.77
CA ILE A 115 -21.32 -6.62 -25.63
C ILE A 115 -20.52 -5.50 -25.00
N THR A 116 -19.29 -5.34 -25.45
CA THR A 116 -18.41 -4.25 -25.02
C THR A 116 -18.26 -3.25 -26.16
N ILE A 117 -18.51 -1.97 -25.88
CA ILE A 117 -18.20 -0.87 -26.79
C ILE A 117 -16.89 -0.23 -26.34
N THR A 118 -15.86 -0.26 -27.19
CA THR A 118 -14.56 0.38 -26.89
C THR A 118 -14.50 1.78 -27.47
N ASN A 119 -14.00 2.73 -26.69
CA ASN A 119 -13.92 4.13 -27.08
C ASN A 119 -12.69 4.36 -27.95
N ASN A 120 -12.93 4.70 -29.21
CA ASN A 120 -11.90 5.10 -30.16
C ASN A 120 -12.23 6.48 -30.76
N SER A 121 -13.07 7.25 -30.07
CA SER A 121 -13.39 8.61 -30.48
C SER A 121 -12.14 9.49 -30.47
N LYS A 122 -12.14 10.49 -31.36
CA LYS A 122 -11.06 11.48 -31.41
C LYS A 122 -10.92 12.19 -30.06
N ALA A 123 -12.03 12.49 -29.41
CA ALA A 123 -12.04 13.21 -28.15
C ALA A 123 -11.40 12.40 -26.99
N TYR A 124 -11.70 11.09 -26.91
CA TYR A 124 -11.04 10.18 -25.97
C TYR A 124 -9.54 10.08 -26.22
N ASN A 125 -9.15 9.84 -27.48
CA ASN A 125 -7.75 9.71 -27.85
C ASN A 125 -6.95 11.00 -27.59
N ASP A 126 -7.51 12.16 -27.91
CA ASP A 126 -6.91 13.47 -27.60
C ASP A 126 -6.76 13.68 -26.08
N ASN A 127 -7.72 13.22 -25.28
CA ASN A 127 -7.67 13.31 -23.82
C ASN A 127 -6.56 12.42 -23.24
N MET A 128 -6.42 11.18 -23.72
CA MET A 128 -5.33 10.29 -23.33
C MET A 128 -3.96 10.93 -23.58
N VAL A 129 -3.74 11.50 -24.77
CA VAL A 129 -2.47 12.19 -25.10
C VAL A 129 -2.22 13.38 -24.18
N LYS A 130 -3.25 14.16 -23.84
CA LYS A 130 -3.14 15.27 -22.89
C LYS A 130 -2.79 14.80 -21.48
N GLN A 131 -3.43 13.73 -21.00
CA GLN A 131 -3.15 13.13 -19.70
C GLN A 131 -1.72 12.61 -19.62
N GLU A 132 -1.23 11.93 -20.66
CA GLU A 132 0.16 11.46 -20.73
C GLU A 132 1.16 12.62 -20.72
N ALA A 133 0.86 13.71 -21.44
CA ALA A 133 1.70 14.90 -21.44
C ALA A 133 1.78 15.56 -20.05
N ILE A 134 0.64 15.68 -19.35
CA ILE A 134 0.57 16.22 -17.98
C ILE A 134 1.37 15.34 -17.02
N GLN A 135 1.16 14.01 -17.06
CA GLN A 135 1.89 13.07 -16.20
C GLN A 135 3.41 13.13 -16.44
N LYS A 136 3.83 13.29 -17.69
CA LYS A 136 5.25 13.43 -18.04
C LYS A 136 5.83 14.73 -17.48
N GLU A 137 5.14 15.85 -17.63
CA GLU A 137 5.59 17.15 -17.10
C GLU A 137 5.66 17.13 -15.56
N GLU A 138 4.68 16.53 -14.89
CA GLU A 138 4.68 16.35 -13.43
C GLU A 138 5.83 15.45 -12.96
N ALA A 139 6.12 14.36 -13.67
CA ALA A 139 7.23 13.47 -13.36
C ALA A 139 8.59 14.16 -13.54
N GLU A 140 8.77 14.93 -14.62
CA GLU A 140 9.99 15.71 -14.87
C GLU A 140 10.20 16.78 -13.79
N LYS A 141 9.12 17.45 -13.36
CA LYS A 141 9.17 18.41 -12.26
C LYS A 141 9.55 17.75 -10.92
N ALA A 142 8.92 16.63 -10.59
CA ALA A 142 9.22 15.88 -9.37
C ALA A 142 10.66 15.34 -9.34
N GLU A 143 11.19 14.89 -10.48
CA GLU A 143 12.58 14.45 -10.57
C GLU A 143 13.56 15.60 -10.35
N LYS A 144 13.27 16.78 -10.91
CA LYS A 144 14.09 17.98 -10.71
C LYS A 144 14.10 18.40 -9.24
N GLU A 145 12.94 18.47 -8.59
CA GLU A 145 12.83 18.81 -7.16
C GLU A 145 13.58 17.79 -6.29
N ARG A 146 13.52 16.49 -6.61
CA ARG A 146 14.27 15.44 -5.90
C ARG A 146 15.78 15.63 -6.03
N LYS A 147 16.28 15.93 -7.24
CA LYS A 147 17.72 16.18 -7.48
C LYS A 147 18.22 17.41 -6.72
N GLU A 148 17.44 18.49 -6.72
CA GLU A 148 17.78 19.71 -5.96
C GLU A 148 17.79 19.44 -4.44
N ALA A 149 16.85 18.64 -3.93
CA ALA A 149 16.84 18.23 -2.52
C ALA A 149 18.03 17.33 -2.14
N GLU A 150 18.39 16.37 -3.00
CA GLU A 150 19.54 15.48 -2.77
C GLU A 150 20.87 16.26 -2.78
N GLU A 151 21.03 17.21 -3.69
CA GLU A 151 22.23 18.05 -3.76
C GLU A 151 22.35 18.96 -2.54
N LYS A 152 21.23 19.51 -2.06
CA LYS A 152 21.20 20.30 -0.83
C LYS A 152 21.54 19.46 0.42
N ALA A 153 21.03 18.23 0.51
CA ALA A 153 21.34 17.32 1.61
C ALA A 153 22.84 16.96 1.66
N LYS A 154 23.46 16.70 0.50
CA LYS A 154 24.92 16.45 0.41
C LYS A 154 25.74 17.66 0.86
N GLN A 155 25.33 18.88 0.48
CA GLN A 155 26.01 20.10 0.93
C GLN A 155 25.88 20.33 2.44
N GLU A 156 24.73 20.01 3.04
CA GLU A 156 24.53 20.09 4.48
C GLU A 156 25.37 19.05 5.24
N GLU A 157 25.50 17.82 4.71
CA GLU A 157 26.36 16.77 5.26
C GLU A 157 27.85 17.13 5.18
N GLU A 158 28.32 17.63 4.03
CA GLU A 158 29.70 18.08 3.85
C GLU A 158 30.02 19.29 4.76
N ALA A 159 29.07 20.21 4.95
CA ALA A 159 29.24 21.34 5.87
C ALA A 159 29.26 20.89 7.34
N ALA A 160 28.49 19.88 7.72
CA ALA A 160 28.53 19.28 9.06
C ALA A 160 29.86 18.55 9.31
N ALA A 161 30.34 17.77 8.34
CA ALA A 161 31.64 17.08 8.41
C ALA A 161 32.82 18.07 8.49
N ALA A 162 32.78 19.17 7.73
CA ALA A 162 33.80 20.21 7.80
C ALA A 162 33.81 20.96 9.14
N LYS A 163 32.66 21.01 9.85
CA LYS A 163 32.55 21.61 11.18
C LYS A 163 33.07 20.65 12.27
N ALA A 164 32.82 19.34 12.12
CA ALA A 164 33.36 18.29 12.99
C ALA A 164 34.88 18.14 12.88
N ALA A 165 35.46 18.41 11.71
CA ALA A 165 36.91 18.34 11.46
C ALA A 165 37.75 19.46 12.15
N THR A 166 37.13 20.31 12.99
CA THR A 166 37.83 21.40 13.71
C THR A 166 37.91 21.23 15.23
N THR A 167 37.47 20.09 15.76
CA THR A 167 37.58 19.73 17.18
C THR A 167 38.65 18.64 17.35
N ASP A 168 39.51 18.83 18.36
CA ASP A 168 40.70 18.03 18.68
C ASP A 168 40.51 16.52 18.49
N GLU A 169 41.47 15.89 17.79
CA GLU A 169 41.49 14.46 17.51
C GLU A 169 41.29 13.62 18.80
N ASN A 170 40.35 12.68 18.72
CA ASN A 170 40.19 11.54 19.63
C ASN A 170 39.59 11.82 21.02
N THR A 171 38.96 12.97 21.25
CA THR A 171 38.20 13.22 22.50
C THR A 171 36.71 12.96 22.25
N PRO A 172 36.08 11.99 22.94
CA PRO A 172 34.63 11.78 22.88
C PRO A 172 33.85 13.01 23.36
N SER A 173 32.70 13.27 22.74
CA SER A 173 31.76 14.30 23.13
C SER A 173 31.23 14.06 24.55
N ASP A 174 30.97 15.13 25.30
CA ASP A 174 30.37 15.00 26.63
C ASP A 174 28.96 14.38 26.54
N ASP A 175 28.53 13.70 27.61
CA ASP A 175 27.21 13.07 27.76
C ASP A 175 26.86 11.97 26.72
N THR A 176 27.82 11.53 25.90
CA THR A 176 27.73 10.33 25.06
C THR A 176 28.50 9.15 25.66
N VAL A 177 28.28 7.92 25.18
CA VAL A 177 29.10 6.76 25.58
C VAL A 177 30.57 7.00 25.17
N TYR A 178 31.53 6.68 26.05
CA TYR A 178 32.94 7.10 26.03
C TYR A 178 33.19 8.58 26.42
N GLY A 179 32.17 9.42 26.42
CA GLY A 179 32.20 10.80 26.90
C GLY A 179 32.27 10.91 28.42
N THR A 180 32.59 12.11 28.91
CA THR A 180 32.45 12.42 30.35
C THR A 180 31.01 12.83 30.63
N LEU A 181 30.43 12.35 31.74
CA LEU A 181 29.11 12.78 32.19
C LEU A 181 29.18 14.21 32.78
N ALA A 182 29.20 15.21 31.89
CA ALA A 182 29.30 16.62 32.26
C ALA A 182 28.01 17.14 32.92
N SER A 183 26.86 16.54 32.59
CA SER A 183 25.53 16.89 33.12
C SER A 183 25.26 16.44 34.56
N LYS A 184 26.20 15.71 35.18
CA LYS A 184 26.05 15.04 36.48
C LYS A 184 25.43 15.85 37.61
N ASP A 185 25.72 17.15 37.69
CA ASP A 185 25.17 18.04 38.74
C ASP A 185 23.66 18.28 38.63
N THR A 186 23.06 17.97 37.47
CA THR A 186 21.63 18.11 37.21
C THR A 186 20.85 16.80 37.31
N LEU A 187 21.55 15.68 37.50
CA LEU A 187 20.99 14.33 37.50
C LEU A 187 20.77 13.81 38.93
N THR A 188 19.81 12.90 39.08
CA THR A 188 19.59 12.17 40.34
C THR A 188 20.65 11.07 40.47
N LYS A 189 21.44 11.08 41.55
CA LYS A 189 22.38 9.99 41.82
C LYS A 189 21.66 8.79 42.45
N GLU A 190 21.55 7.70 41.71
CA GLU A 190 20.86 6.45 42.13
C GLU A 190 21.82 5.41 42.74
N GLY A 191 23.13 5.58 42.55
CA GLY A 191 24.14 4.68 43.10
C GLY A 191 25.55 5.22 42.91
N ASP A 192 26.57 4.45 43.29
CA ASP A 192 27.96 4.91 43.25
C ASP A 192 28.39 5.42 41.86
N ALA A 193 27.96 4.71 40.82
CA ALA A 193 28.27 4.97 39.42
C ALA A 193 27.01 5.12 38.53
N PHE A 194 25.85 5.42 39.13
CA PHE A 194 24.58 5.49 38.41
C PHE A 194 23.91 6.84 38.60
N TYR A 195 23.52 7.46 37.48
CA TYR A 195 22.87 8.78 37.44
C TYR A 195 21.64 8.71 36.54
N LYS A 196 20.51 9.23 37.01
CA LYS A 196 19.23 9.22 36.31
C LYS A 196 18.87 10.65 35.88
N ASP A 197 18.57 10.80 34.60
CA ASP A 197 17.79 11.93 34.07
C ASP A 197 16.31 11.58 34.20
N GLU A 198 15.64 12.23 35.15
CA GLU A 198 14.21 12.05 35.42
C GLU A 198 13.33 12.65 34.31
N ALA A 199 13.82 13.63 33.56
CA ALA A 199 13.06 14.30 32.52
C ALA A 199 13.05 13.50 31.21
N LEU A 200 14.16 12.81 30.92
CA LEU A 200 14.34 12.00 29.70
C LEU A 200 14.17 10.51 29.94
N ASP A 201 13.95 10.09 31.19
CA ASP A 201 13.90 8.69 31.58
C ASP A 201 15.17 7.88 31.25
N VAL A 202 16.33 8.52 31.34
CA VAL A 202 17.62 7.93 30.94
C VAL A 202 18.49 7.63 32.16
N LEU A 203 19.04 6.42 32.22
CA LEU A 203 19.99 6.01 33.26
C LEU A 203 21.39 5.87 32.66
N TYR A 204 22.35 6.59 33.23
CA TYR A 204 23.76 6.53 32.90
C TYR A 204 24.49 5.64 33.89
N SER A 205 25.36 4.77 33.38
CA SER A 205 26.38 4.07 34.17
C SER A 205 27.75 4.63 33.80
N THR A 206 28.50 5.09 34.80
CA THR A 206 29.85 5.63 34.61
C THR A 206 30.94 4.69 35.13
N VAL A 207 32.18 4.96 34.73
CA VAL A 207 33.39 4.30 35.24
C VAL A 207 34.36 5.37 35.80
N GLU A 208 35.66 5.08 35.81
CA GLU A 208 36.67 6.02 36.30
C GLU A 208 36.62 7.35 35.54
N ASN A 209 36.86 8.46 36.24
CA ASN A 209 36.79 9.82 35.71
C ASN A 209 35.42 10.23 35.14
N ASP A 210 34.33 9.63 35.63
CA ASP A 210 32.97 9.91 35.17
C ASP A 210 32.75 9.62 33.67
N GLU A 211 33.60 8.79 33.07
CA GLU A 211 33.41 8.29 31.70
C GLU A 211 32.15 7.43 31.62
N ILE A 212 31.31 7.65 30.62
CA ILE A 212 30.06 6.91 30.43
C ILE A 212 30.37 5.56 29.78
N PHE A 213 30.05 4.49 30.51
CA PHE A 213 30.16 3.12 30.03
C PHE A 213 28.89 2.65 29.31
N GLN A 214 27.73 3.07 29.81
CA GLN A 214 26.45 2.64 29.28
C GLN A 214 25.38 3.71 29.52
N VAL A 215 24.48 3.84 28.55
CA VAL A 215 23.24 4.60 28.65
C VAL A 215 22.07 3.64 28.47
N LEU A 216 21.07 3.75 29.34
CA LEU A 216 19.81 3.01 29.30
C LEU A 216 18.66 4.00 29.13
N ILE A 217 18.02 3.98 27.97
CA ILE A 217 16.83 4.77 27.66
C ILE A 217 15.61 3.93 28.04
N GLN A 218 14.84 4.37 29.04
CA GLN A 218 13.66 3.64 29.51
C GLN A 218 12.41 4.14 28.77
N LEU A 219 11.74 3.25 28.05
CA LEU A 219 10.49 3.55 27.33
C LEU A 219 9.25 3.11 28.13
N GLY A 220 9.47 2.25 29.13
CA GLY A 220 8.45 1.74 30.05
C GLY A 220 7.69 0.52 29.51
N ASP A 221 7.07 -0.23 30.44
CA ASP A 221 6.37 -1.48 30.13
C ASP A 221 5.15 -1.29 29.21
N GLU A 222 4.55 -0.09 29.24
CA GLU A 222 3.42 0.33 28.41
C GLU A 222 3.85 0.84 27.02
N SER A 223 5.12 0.68 26.65
CA SER A 223 5.64 1.10 25.35
C SER A 223 4.90 0.41 24.20
N THR A 224 4.57 1.19 23.18
CA THR A 224 3.97 0.68 21.93
C THR A 224 4.98 0.58 20.79
N ILE A 225 6.27 0.75 21.07
CA ILE A 225 7.34 0.81 20.06
C ILE A 225 7.68 -0.59 19.56
N ARG A 226 7.68 -0.77 18.25
CA ARG A 226 7.89 -2.04 17.57
C ARG A 226 9.24 -2.04 16.85
N LYS A 227 10.12 -2.98 17.19
CA LYS A 227 11.49 -3.06 16.61
C LYS A 227 11.53 -3.07 15.08
N ASP A 228 10.50 -3.62 14.45
CA ASP A 228 10.38 -3.77 12.99
C ASP A 228 9.77 -2.54 12.29
N LEU A 229 8.81 -1.86 12.94
CA LEU A 229 8.10 -0.72 12.35
C LEU A 229 8.74 0.62 12.69
N ASP A 230 9.38 0.72 13.85
CA ASP A 230 9.88 1.98 14.43
C ASP A 230 11.41 2.06 14.42
N LYS A 231 12.07 1.31 13.51
CA LYS A 231 13.53 1.22 13.44
C LYS A 231 14.23 2.57 13.33
N ASN A 232 13.67 3.51 12.54
CA ASN A 232 14.25 4.84 12.39
C ASN A 232 14.22 5.61 13.72
N HIS A 233 13.11 5.55 14.43
CA HIS A 233 12.96 6.20 15.73
C HIS A 233 13.91 5.61 16.78
N LEU A 234 14.03 4.28 16.85
CA LEU A 234 14.97 3.60 17.75
C LEU A 234 16.44 3.91 17.42
N THR A 235 16.74 4.09 16.13
CA THR A 235 18.08 4.49 15.68
C THR A 235 18.38 5.92 16.10
N GLU A 236 17.44 6.85 15.93
CA GLU A 236 17.59 8.25 16.36
C GLU A 236 17.79 8.34 17.88
N LEU A 237 16.99 7.62 18.67
CA LEU A 237 17.13 7.55 20.13
C LEU A 237 18.53 7.10 20.57
N ALA A 238 19.08 6.07 19.94
CA ALA A 238 20.42 5.59 20.27
C ALA A 238 21.52 6.58 19.84
N ARG A 239 21.33 7.28 18.71
CA ARG A 239 22.33 8.21 18.15
C ARG A 239 22.60 9.42 19.02
N ASP A 240 21.64 9.85 19.84
CA ASP A 240 21.84 10.94 20.80
C ASP A 240 22.95 10.65 21.84
N TYR A 241 23.32 9.37 22.01
CA TYR A 241 24.33 8.92 22.98
C TYR A 241 25.58 8.31 22.34
N MET A 242 25.79 8.58 21.06
CA MET A 242 26.98 8.20 20.29
C MET A 242 27.58 9.44 19.62
N GLU A 243 28.82 9.34 19.13
CA GLU A 243 29.36 10.41 18.27
C GLU A 243 28.51 10.63 17.01
N SER A 244 28.46 11.87 16.55
CA SER A 244 27.66 12.27 15.38
C SER A 244 28.02 11.53 14.09
N ASP A 245 29.29 11.12 13.96
CA ASP A 245 29.83 10.35 12.83
C ASP A 245 29.72 8.83 13.01
N ALA A 246 29.12 8.34 14.09
CA ALA A 246 28.94 6.91 14.31
C ALA A 246 28.03 6.29 13.23
N THR A 247 28.51 5.23 12.60
CA THR A 247 27.81 4.51 11.51
C THR A 247 27.64 3.03 11.84
N LEU A 248 26.53 2.43 11.38
CA LEU A 248 26.25 1.01 11.59
C LEU A 248 27.27 0.16 10.80
N ILE A 249 28.05 -0.67 11.49
CA ILE A 249 29.02 -1.56 10.87
C ILE A 249 28.60 -3.04 10.92
N GLN A 250 27.74 -3.42 11.86
CA GLN A 250 27.28 -4.80 12.02
C GLN A 250 25.86 -4.89 12.57
N THR A 251 25.06 -5.82 12.03
CA THR A 251 23.80 -6.27 12.63
C THR A 251 24.03 -7.66 13.23
N VAL A 252 24.03 -7.77 14.55
CA VAL A 252 24.24 -9.03 15.28
C VAL A 252 22.94 -9.83 15.32
N SER A 253 21.83 -9.15 15.55
CA SER A 253 20.47 -9.70 15.48
C SER A 253 19.44 -8.58 15.21
N ASP A 254 18.15 -8.91 15.18
CA ASP A 254 17.07 -7.91 15.08
C ASP A 254 16.94 -7.02 16.34
N GLU A 255 17.72 -7.29 17.38
CA GLU A 255 17.71 -6.60 18.68
C GLU A 255 19.10 -6.09 19.07
N SER A 256 20.15 -6.33 18.27
CA SER A 256 21.52 -6.02 18.65
C SER A 256 22.35 -5.57 17.43
N PHE A 257 22.97 -4.41 17.56
CA PHE A 257 23.63 -3.69 16.47
C PHE A 257 24.96 -3.10 16.94
N VAL A 258 25.96 -3.06 16.05
CA VAL A 258 27.26 -2.44 16.34
C VAL A 258 27.47 -1.24 15.43
N TYR A 259 27.74 -0.10 16.05
CA TYR A 259 28.10 1.15 15.39
C TYR A 259 29.57 1.47 15.65
N GLU A 260 30.22 2.20 14.75
CA GLU A 260 31.59 2.67 14.92
C GLU A 260 31.68 4.14 14.56
N SER A 261 32.36 4.91 15.41
CA SER A 261 32.74 6.30 15.15
C SER A 261 34.20 6.35 14.70
N PRO A 262 34.46 6.72 13.43
CA PRO A 262 35.82 6.89 12.92
C PRO A 262 36.60 8.00 13.62
N SER A 263 35.94 9.08 14.07
CA SER A 263 36.61 10.25 14.68
C SER A 263 37.28 9.94 16.02
N ILE A 264 36.72 9.01 16.81
CA ILE A 264 37.30 8.59 18.10
C ILE A 264 37.79 7.13 18.09
N ASN A 265 37.68 6.43 16.96
CA ASN A 265 38.07 5.03 16.80
C ASN A 265 37.49 4.13 17.92
N LYS A 266 36.18 4.29 18.18
CA LYS A 266 35.41 3.52 19.16
C LYS A 266 34.16 2.92 18.53
N ALA A 267 33.73 1.80 19.08
CA ALA A 267 32.51 1.11 18.68
C ALA A 267 31.49 1.06 19.80
N TYR A 268 30.21 1.07 19.45
CA TYR A 268 29.08 1.04 20.35
C TYR A 268 28.25 -0.20 20.08
N THR A 269 27.74 -0.82 21.13
CA THR A 269 26.69 -1.84 21.01
C THR A 269 25.36 -1.22 21.39
N VAL A 270 24.37 -1.36 20.49
CA VAL A 270 22.99 -0.94 20.71
C VAL A 270 22.12 -2.18 20.84
N ASP A 271 21.51 -2.38 22.01
CA ASP A 271 20.65 -3.53 22.30
C ASP A 271 19.22 -3.09 22.66
N TYR A 272 18.22 -3.79 22.13
CA TYR A 272 16.81 -3.57 22.43
C TYR A 272 16.30 -4.60 23.43
N MET A 273 15.66 -4.12 24.49
CA MET A 273 14.94 -4.97 25.45
C MET A 273 13.46 -4.98 25.10
N LEU A 274 12.88 -6.18 24.98
CA LEU A 274 11.46 -6.35 24.66
C LEU A 274 10.67 -6.81 25.90
N ASN A 275 9.38 -6.45 25.96
CA ASN A 275 8.43 -7.11 26.83
C ASN A 275 7.91 -8.43 26.22
N ASP A 276 7.07 -9.15 26.99
CA ASP A 276 6.47 -10.42 26.58
C ASP A 276 5.59 -10.32 25.31
N GLU A 277 5.13 -9.12 24.97
CA GLU A 277 4.31 -8.85 23.77
C GLU A 277 5.17 -8.46 22.55
N GLY A 278 6.49 -8.33 22.72
CA GLY A 278 7.44 -7.99 21.66
C GLY A 278 7.59 -6.48 21.38
N TYR A 279 7.15 -5.61 22.29
CA TYR A 279 7.39 -4.17 22.22
C TYR A 279 8.70 -3.80 22.92
N VAL A 280 9.42 -2.80 22.38
CA VAL A 280 10.68 -2.31 22.94
C VAL A 280 10.39 -1.47 24.18
N ILE A 281 10.84 -1.94 25.33
CA ILE A 281 10.68 -1.27 26.63
C ILE A 281 11.94 -0.53 27.08
N ALA A 282 13.08 -0.85 26.49
CA ALA A 282 14.32 -0.13 26.73
C ALA A 282 15.33 -0.26 25.58
N VAL A 283 16.21 0.74 25.47
CA VAL A 283 17.35 0.75 24.53
C VAL A 283 18.62 0.95 25.33
N TYR A 284 19.59 0.07 25.14
CA TYR A 284 20.93 0.18 25.72
C TYR A 284 21.90 0.67 24.66
N VAL A 285 22.71 1.68 24.99
CA VAL A 285 23.89 2.07 24.22
C VAL A 285 25.10 1.84 25.12
N THR A 286 26.00 0.96 24.72
CA THR A 286 27.09 0.48 25.59
C THR A 286 28.42 0.53 24.84
N GLN A 287 29.52 0.75 25.57
CA GLN A 287 30.85 0.56 25.03
C GLN A 287 30.98 -0.85 24.45
N ALA A 288 31.35 -0.98 23.17
CA ALA A 288 31.61 -2.29 22.58
C ALA A 288 32.90 -2.88 23.17
N LYS A 289 32.92 -4.21 23.34
CA LYS A 289 34.10 -4.96 23.82
C LYS A 289 35.13 -5.20 22.72
#